data_AF-A0A3P7GSV1-F1
#
_entry.id   AF-A0A3P7GSV1-F1
#
_cell.length_a   1.000
_cell.length_b   1.000
_cell.length_c   1.000
_cell.angle_alpha   90.00
_cell.angle_beta   90.00
_cell.angle_gamma   90.00
#
_symmetry.space_group_name_H-M   'P 1'
#
loop_
_entity.id
_entity.type
_entity.pdbx_description
1 polymer ?
#
loop_
_entity_poly.entity_id
_entity_poly.type
_entity_poly.pdbx_seq_one_letter_code
_entity_poly.pdbx_strand_id
1 'polypeptide(L)'
;MRVVSPLKVDKVHIKLSDSTKTIVDSPLAFPGSRYSEILQLQHGYRLRLTFVLEDGVAAGTTVAPPPPPPQQVFIQLTHNTTLQSVTYIARRSTVDGTYAFTLSLDAAVEDFNRVSGMYKMEVLIGDSLVESPIVWHVVDVDLRFPLNEDFLVPSSQLVSEDVARLTVASTSGRKRAVHPLIGDVPSTTKPLLEHTFRTPEPRPSDVVAFTFTGLCCAPLLILIFAVGLVFNASYILGLWAYN
;
A
#
# COMPACT_ATOMS: atom_id res chain seq x y z
N MET A 1 7.32 49.58 17.03
CA MET A 1 8.14 48.42 17.46
C MET A 1 7.27 47.19 17.41
N ARG A 2 7.69 46.12 16.73
CA ARG A 2 7.00 44.83 16.75
C ARG A 2 7.49 44.08 17.99
N VAL A 3 6.58 43.79 18.91
CA VAL A 3 6.89 43.01 20.12
C VAL A 3 6.96 41.55 19.70
N VAL A 4 8.16 40.97 19.75
CA VAL A 4 8.39 39.53 19.57
C VAL A 4 8.61 38.90 20.95
N SER A 5 8.17 37.66 21.14
CA SER A 5 8.37 36.91 22.38
C SER A 5 9.20 35.64 22.15
N PRO A 6 10.11 35.29 23.08
CA PRO A 6 10.79 34.01 23.07
C PRO A 6 9.80 32.90 23.41
N LEU A 7 9.89 31.77 22.73
CA LEU A 7 8.97 30.65 22.91
C LEU A 7 9.67 29.48 23.63
N LYS A 8 9.01 28.91 24.63
CA LYS A 8 9.46 27.72 25.34
C LYS A 8 8.48 26.56 25.08
N VAL A 9 9.02 25.39 24.75
CA VAL A 9 8.25 24.15 24.64
C VAL A 9 8.37 23.41 25.96
N ASP A 10 7.24 23.10 26.60
CA ASP A 10 7.20 22.40 27.89
C ASP A 10 6.20 21.22 27.87
N LYS A 11 6.31 20.33 28.85
CA LYS A 11 5.41 19.18 29.06
C LYS A 11 5.24 18.33 27.80
N VAL A 12 6.35 18.03 27.12
CA VAL A 12 6.31 17.21 25.92
C VAL A 12 6.17 15.74 26.31
N HIS A 13 5.19 15.06 25.73
CA HIS A 13 5.00 13.63 25.87
C HIS A 13 4.81 12.99 24.50
N ILE A 14 5.57 11.94 24.25
CA ILE A 14 5.35 11.05 23.12
C ILE A 14 4.72 9.75 23.62
N LYS A 15 3.62 9.36 22.99
CA LYS A 15 2.87 8.16 23.34
C LYS A 15 2.67 7.30 22.11
N LEU A 16 2.94 6.01 22.25
CA LEU A 16 2.58 5.00 21.27
C LEU A 16 1.57 4.06 21.93
N SER A 17 0.39 3.94 21.36
CA SER A 17 -0.69 3.13 21.90
C SER A 17 -1.31 2.25 20.84
N ASP A 18 -1.64 1.02 21.21
CA ASP A 18 -2.59 0.18 20.49
C ASP A 18 -4.03 0.48 20.99
N SER A 19 -5.02 -0.09 20.33
CA SER A 19 -6.42 -0.17 20.73
C SER A 19 -6.66 -0.53 22.20
N THR A 20 -5.80 -1.34 22.82
CA THR A 20 -5.99 -1.87 24.17
C THR A 20 -5.01 -1.33 25.21
N LYS A 21 -3.80 -0.92 24.81
CA LYS A 21 -2.71 -0.60 25.74
C LYS A 21 -1.78 0.49 25.19
N THR A 22 -1.30 1.35 26.10
CA THR A 22 -0.16 2.24 25.85
C THR A 22 1.15 1.46 25.93
N ILE A 23 1.88 1.41 24.81
CA ILE A 23 3.16 0.70 24.67
C ILE A 23 4.31 1.60 25.10
N VAL A 24 4.30 2.85 24.63
CA VAL A 24 5.30 3.87 24.98
C VAL A 24 4.58 5.08 25.57
N ASP A 25 5.09 5.59 26.68
CA ASP A 25 4.73 6.90 27.23
C ASP A 25 6.01 7.50 27.81
N SER A 26 6.64 8.40 27.03
CA SER A 26 7.94 8.97 27.36
C SER A 26 7.85 10.50 27.39
N PRO A 27 8.25 11.15 28.50
CA PRO A 27 8.41 12.59 28.52
C PRO A 27 9.67 12.99 27.73
N LEU A 28 9.57 14.09 26.99
CA LEU A 28 10.68 14.67 26.24
C LEU A 28 10.97 16.08 26.75
N ALA A 29 12.24 16.47 26.73
CA ALA A 29 12.69 17.79 27.15
C ALA A 29 13.24 18.59 25.96
N PHE A 30 12.76 19.80 25.78
CA PHE A 30 13.34 20.75 24.83
C PHE A 30 14.14 21.81 25.62
N PRO A 31 15.34 22.24 25.17
CA PRO A 31 16.02 21.89 23.92
C PRO A 31 16.94 20.65 24.03
N GLY A 32 17.13 19.94 22.91
CA GLY A 32 18.23 19.00 22.71
C GLY A 32 17.97 17.53 23.03
N SER A 33 16.90 17.18 23.74
CA SER A 33 16.51 15.76 23.83
C SER A 33 15.67 15.36 22.62
N ARG A 34 15.84 14.12 22.18
CA ARG A 34 15.00 13.44 21.21
C ARG A 34 14.74 12.03 21.73
N TYR A 35 13.66 11.42 21.29
CA TYR A 35 13.44 10.01 21.58
C TYR A 35 14.50 9.19 20.84
N SER A 36 15.29 8.40 21.57
CA SER A 36 16.51 7.76 21.06
C SER A 36 16.24 6.44 20.32
N GLU A 37 15.15 5.76 20.66
CA GLU A 37 14.78 4.49 20.04
C GLU A 37 13.88 4.71 18.81
N ILE A 38 13.90 3.77 17.87
CA ILE A 38 13.06 3.86 16.68
C ILE A 38 11.63 3.43 17.05
N LEU A 39 10.66 4.30 16.83
CA LEU A 39 9.26 3.96 17.05
C LEU A 39 8.69 3.19 15.86
N GLN A 40 8.30 1.95 16.10
CA GLN A 40 7.69 1.07 15.12
C GLN A 40 6.18 1.32 15.08
N LEU A 41 5.68 1.93 14.01
CA LEU A 41 4.27 2.26 13.86
C LEU A 41 3.63 1.37 12.79
N GLN A 42 2.78 0.46 13.23
CA GLN A 42 2.08 -0.52 12.40
C GLN A 42 0.59 -0.19 12.27
N HIS A 43 -0.12 -0.95 11.44
CA HIS A 43 -1.59 -0.92 11.38
C HIS A 43 -2.21 -1.11 12.78
N GLY A 44 -3.26 -0.35 13.10
CA GLY A 44 -3.94 -0.38 14.40
C GLY A 44 -3.25 0.40 15.52
N TYR A 45 -1.97 0.79 15.36
CA TYR A 45 -1.28 1.63 16.33
C TYR A 45 -1.58 3.11 16.12
N ARG A 46 -1.50 3.86 17.22
CA ARG A 46 -1.70 5.31 17.28
C ARG A 46 -0.49 5.95 17.95
N LEU A 47 0.19 6.80 17.21
CA LEU A 47 1.23 7.68 17.72
C LEU A 47 0.58 8.99 18.15
N ARG A 48 0.88 9.47 19.35
CA ARG A 48 0.39 10.74 19.87
C ARG A 48 1.53 11.57 20.42
N LEU A 49 1.65 12.81 19.96
CA LEU A 49 2.57 13.80 20.49
C LEU A 49 1.75 14.91 21.16
N THR A 50 2.08 15.23 22.40
CA THR A 50 1.46 16.34 23.14
C THR A 50 2.53 17.25 23.72
N PHE A 51 2.33 18.56 23.66
CA PHE A 51 3.22 19.54 24.25
C PHE A 51 2.48 20.84 24.56
N VAL A 52 3.05 21.67 25.43
CA VAL A 52 2.54 23.00 25.76
C VAL A 52 3.55 24.03 25.29
N LEU A 53 3.05 25.14 24.77
CA LEU A 53 3.86 26.28 24.39
C LEU A 53 3.65 27.39 25.43
N GLU A 54 4.76 27.81 26.04
CA GLU A 54 4.81 28.86 27.05
C GLU A 54 5.68 30.01 26.54
N ASP A 55 5.37 31.23 26.97
CA ASP A 55 6.22 32.39 26.70
C ASP A 55 7.44 32.36 27.63
N GLY A 56 8.63 32.47 27.04
CA GLY A 56 9.90 32.52 27.75
C GLY A 56 10.04 33.74 28.65
N VAL A 57 9.28 34.82 28.40
CA VAL A 57 9.26 36.02 29.27
C VAL A 57 8.25 35.88 30.42
N ALA A 58 7.08 35.28 30.16
CA ALA A 58 5.99 35.19 31.15
C ALA A 58 6.23 34.14 32.25
N ALA A 59 7.17 33.21 32.09
CA ALA A 59 7.50 32.22 33.12
C ALA A 59 8.05 32.84 34.43
N GLY A 60 8.38 34.14 34.44
CA GLY A 60 8.95 34.83 35.59
C GLY A 60 8.24 36.11 36.04
N THR A 61 7.15 36.56 35.40
CA THR A 61 6.54 37.86 35.76
C THR A 61 5.01 37.86 35.60
N THR A 62 4.31 37.98 36.73
CA THR A 62 2.85 37.87 36.90
C THR A 62 2.03 39.07 36.38
N VAL A 63 2.58 39.92 35.51
CA VAL A 63 2.03 41.27 35.26
C VAL A 63 1.55 41.52 33.82
N ALA A 64 1.73 40.59 32.88
CA ALA A 64 1.23 40.75 31.51
C ALA A 64 0.20 39.67 31.14
N PRO A 65 -0.86 40.00 30.37
CA PRO A 65 -1.70 38.98 29.77
C PRO A 65 -0.82 38.06 28.91
N PRO A 66 -1.01 36.73 28.99
CA PRO A 66 -0.18 35.78 28.25
C PRO A 66 -0.24 36.11 26.76
N PRO A 67 0.90 36.10 26.04
CA PRO A 67 0.90 36.44 24.63
C PRO A 67 0.02 35.48 23.84
N PRO A 68 -0.52 35.93 22.70
CA PRO A 68 -1.33 35.07 21.84
C PRO A 68 -0.49 33.86 21.41
N PRO A 69 -1.07 32.65 21.41
CA PRO A 69 -0.39 31.46 20.92
C PRO A 69 0.02 31.63 19.46
N PRO A 70 1.08 30.93 18.99
CA PRO A 70 1.44 30.98 17.59
C PRO A 70 0.28 30.49 16.73
N GLN A 71 0.08 31.14 15.58
CA GLN A 71 -1.05 30.89 14.68
C GLN A 71 -1.11 29.44 14.22
N GLN A 72 0.04 28.83 13.91
CA GLN A 72 0.12 27.46 13.39
C GLN A 72 1.37 26.75 13.92
N VAL A 73 1.21 25.47 14.22
CA VAL A 73 2.29 24.56 14.58
C VAL A 73 2.21 23.36 13.66
N PHE A 74 3.31 23.05 12.99
CA PHE A 74 3.37 21.98 12.02
C PHE A 74 4.18 20.81 12.53
N ILE A 75 3.80 19.62 12.10
CA ILE A 75 4.53 18.38 12.34
C ILE A 75 4.80 17.79 10.97
N GLN A 76 6.08 17.70 10.63
CA GLN A 76 6.53 17.19 9.36
C GLN A 76 7.12 15.80 9.57
N LEU A 77 6.66 14.84 8.77
CA LEU A 77 7.25 13.51 8.68
C LEU A 77 7.93 13.39 7.32
N THR A 78 9.25 13.25 7.31
CA THR A 78 10.05 13.19 6.09
C THR A 78 10.66 11.81 5.91
N HIS A 79 10.35 11.15 4.80
CA HIS A 79 10.93 9.86 4.46
C HIS A 79 12.43 10.01 4.15
N ASN A 80 13.26 9.15 4.73
CA ASN A 80 14.71 9.28 4.60
C ASN A 80 15.20 9.02 3.15
N THR A 81 14.61 8.03 2.46
CA THR A 81 15.10 7.61 1.14
C THR A 81 14.51 8.43 -0.01
N THR A 82 13.20 8.68 0.02
CA THR A 82 12.51 9.40 -1.08
C THR A 82 12.49 10.91 -0.87
N LEU A 83 12.87 11.39 0.33
CA LEU A 83 12.76 12.79 0.76
C LEU A 83 11.35 13.36 0.67
N GLN A 84 10.34 12.50 0.49
CA GLN A 84 8.93 12.90 0.53
C GLN A 84 8.57 13.29 1.95
N SER A 85 7.97 14.47 2.10
CA SER A 85 7.51 14.95 3.40
C SER A 85 6.02 15.17 3.44
N VAL A 86 5.38 14.70 4.51
CA VAL A 86 3.97 14.92 4.82
C VAL A 86 3.89 15.86 6.02
N THR A 87 3.08 16.91 5.93
CA THR A 87 2.97 17.94 6.98
C THR A 87 1.57 17.96 7.56
N TYR A 88 1.46 17.83 8.87
CA TYR A 88 0.23 17.93 9.64
C TYR A 88 0.23 19.19 10.50
N ILE A 89 -0.97 19.63 10.87
CA ILE A 89 -1.15 20.76 11.80
C ILE A 89 -1.46 20.21 13.19
N ALA A 90 -0.69 20.63 14.20
CA ALA A 90 -0.96 20.33 15.59
C ALA A 90 -2.09 21.22 16.10
N ARG A 91 -3.17 20.62 16.60
CA ARG A 91 -4.32 21.37 17.11
C ARG A 91 -4.09 21.77 18.56
N ARG A 92 -4.33 23.04 18.88
CA ARG A 92 -4.35 23.54 20.26
C ARG A 92 -5.69 23.23 20.92
N SER A 93 -5.65 22.63 22.10
CA SER A 93 -6.82 22.46 22.95
C SER A 93 -7.28 23.82 23.50
N THR A 94 -8.59 24.08 23.48
CA THR A 94 -9.18 25.30 24.05
C THR A 94 -9.27 25.26 25.57
N VAL A 95 -9.21 24.07 26.18
CA VAL A 95 -9.35 23.87 27.64
C VAL A 95 -8.00 24.05 28.33
N ASP A 96 -6.98 23.30 27.89
CA ASP A 96 -5.69 23.20 28.58
C ASP A 96 -4.54 23.90 27.84
N GLY A 97 -4.82 24.50 26.67
CA GLY A 97 -3.79 25.11 25.81
C GLY A 97 -2.77 24.12 25.22
N THR A 98 -2.95 22.82 25.45
CA THR A 98 -2.05 21.76 25.00
C THR A 98 -2.21 21.52 23.50
N TYR A 99 -1.08 21.47 22.79
CA TYR A 99 -1.03 21.04 21.40
C TYR A 99 -1.01 19.52 21.34
N ALA A 100 -1.90 18.96 20.54
CA ALA A 100 -1.98 17.53 20.35
C ALA A 100 -1.93 17.17 18.87
N PHE A 101 -1.14 16.16 18.57
CA PHE A 101 -1.07 15.49 17.29
C PHE A 101 -1.25 14.01 17.49
N THR A 102 -2.10 13.41 16.65
CA THR A 102 -2.33 11.96 16.65
C THR A 102 -2.19 11.48 15.22
N LEU A 103 -1.35 10.47 15.02
CA LEU A 103 -1.15 9.78 13.76
C LEU A 103 -1.63 8.34 13.91
N SER A 104 -2.56 7.94 13.05
CA SER A 104 -3.00 6.56 12.86
C SER A 104 -2.76 6.19 11.41
N LEU A 105 -2.08 5.08 11.14
CA LEU A 105 -1.75 4.68 9.77
C LEU A 105 -2.99 4.52 8.91
N ASP A 106 -4.07 3.97 9.46
CA ASP A 106 -5.31 3.66 8.74
C ASP A 106 -5.96 4.88 8.09
N ALA A 107 -5.89 6.02 8.76
CA ALA A 107 -6.41 7.29 8.25
C ALA A 107 -5.41 8.03 7.37
N ALA A 108 -4.11 7.77 7.55
CA ALA A 108 -3.03 8.48 6.88
C ALA A 108 -2.47 7.73 5.67
N VAL A 109 -2.98 6.54 5.32
CA VAL A 109 -2.48 5.70 4.22
C VAL A 109 -2.34 6.48 2.91
N GLU A 110 -3.35 7.28 2.59
CA GLU A 110 -3.40 8.09 1.36
C GLU A 110 -2.38 9.24 1.39
N ASP A 111 -2.24 9.91 2.54
CA ASP A 111 -1.31 11.04 2.71
C ASP A 111 0.15 10.64 2.46
N PHE A 112 0.51 9.41 2.85
CA PHE A 112 1.87 8.86 2.68
C PHE A 112 2.06 8.09 1.37
N ASN A 113 1.08 8.08 0.47
CA ASN A 113 1.10 7.28 -0.77
C ASN A 113 1.48 5.80 -0.53
N ARG A 114 1.14 5.24 0.65
CA ARG A 114 1.50 3.87 1.07
C ARG A 114 3.01 3.58 1.11
N VAL A 115 3.86 4.60 1.15
CA VAL A 115 5.33 4.42 1.20
C VAL A 115 5.74 4.05 2.62
N SER A 116 6.08 2.78 2.83
CA SER A 116 6.62 2.28 4.09
C SER A 116 8.12 2.53 4.21
N GLY A 117 8.60 2.76 5.43
CA GLY A 117 10.02 2.97 5.70
C GLY A 117 10.27 3.92 6.86
N MET A 118 11.50 4.41 6.95
CA MET A 118 11.98 5.28 8.01
C MET A 118 11.62 6.74 7.74
N TYR A 119 10.88 7.34 8.66
CA TYR A 119 10.50 8.75 8.64
C TYR A 119 11.13 9.51 9.80
N LYS A 120 11.69 10.66 9.48
CA LYS A 120 12.15 11.64 10.45
C LYS A 120 10.98 12.53 10.84
N MET A 121 10.60 12.56 12.12
CA MET A 121 9.50 13.41 12.61
C MET A 121 10.05 14.69 13.24
N GLU A 122 9.63 15.84 12.71
CA GLU A 122 10.06 17.17 13.13
C GLU A 122 8.86 18.03 13.49
N VAL A 123 9.00 18.79 14.59
CA VAL A 123 8.04 19.83 14.98
C VAL A 123 8.58 21.17 14.49
N LEU A 124 7.75 21.90 13.76
CA LEU A 124 8.03 23.22 13.22
C LEU A 124 7.08 24.23 13.85
N ILE A 125 7.64 25.21 14.56
CA ILE A 125 6.88 26.30 15.16
C ILE A 125 7.46 27.60 14.66
N GLY A 126 6.64 28.41 13.99
CA GLY A 126 7.03 29.72 13.49
C GLY A 126 5.81 30.60 13.33
N ASP A 127 5.93 31.85 13.80
CA ASP A 127 4.94 32.90 13.60
C ASP A 127 5.68 34.24 13.59
N SER A 128 5.04 35.25 13.04
CA SER A 128 5.42 36.65 13.09
C SER A 128 5.71 37.18 14.51
N LEU A 129 5.06 36.65 15.54
CA LEU A 129 5.25 37.09 16.93
C LEU A 129 6.34 36.30 17.67
N VAL A 130 6.86 35.23 17.08
CA VAL A 130 7.89 34.37 17.68
C VAL A 130 9.27 34.91 17.31
N GLU A 131 10.13 35.09 18.32
CA GLU A 131 11.50 35.59 18.12
C GLU A 131 12.39 34.60 17.34
N SER A 132 12.39 33.34 17.74
CA SER A 132 13.20 32.28 17.12
C SER A 132 12.31 31.12 16.64
N PRO A 133 12.27 30.80 15.33
CA PRO A 133 11.53 29.64 14.86
C PRO A 133 12.14 28.36 15.42
N ILE A 134 11.30 27.43 15.85
CA ILE A 134 11.71 26.15 16.43
C ILE A 134 11.57 25.07 15.36
N VAL A 135 12.68 24.42 15.05
CA VAL A 135 12.72 23.18 14.26
C VAL A 135 13.31 22.11 15.16
N TRP A 136 12.48 21.16 15.58
CA TRP A 136 12.89 20.15 16.54
C TRP A 136 12.66 18.75 16.00
N HIS A 137 13.75 18.00 15.84
CA HIS A 137 13.70 16.56 15.57
C HIS A 137 13.29 15.82 16.83
N VAL A 138 12.09 15.26 16.82
CA VAL A 138 11.50 14.60 17.99
C VAL A 138 11.86 13.13 18.04
N VAL A 139 11.68 12.40 16.93
CA VAL A 139 11.91 10.95 16.86
C VAL A 139 12.03 10.46 15.42
N ASP A 140 12.69 9.32 15.23
CA ASP A 140 12.66 8.54 13.99
C ASP A 140 11.62 7.42 14.10
N VAL A 141 10.69 7.39 13.16
CA VAL A 141 9.52 6.50 13.15
C VAL A 141 9.59 5.58 11.94
N ASP A 142 9.53 4.27 12.16
CA ASP A 142 9.38 3.27 11.09
C ASP A 142 7.89 3.07 10.80
N LEU A 143 7.42 3.60 9.67
CA LEU A 143 6.02 3.48 9.23
C LEU A 143 5.86 2.22 8.38
N ARG A 144 4.99 1.30 8.82
CA ARG A 144 4.69 0.06 8.10
C ARG A 144 3.24 0.00 7.67
N PHE A 145 3.00 0.37 6.41
CA PHE A 145 1.69 0.25 5.79
C PHE A 145 1.47 -1.19 5.32
N PRO A 146 0.25 -1.74 5.48
CA PRO A 146 -0.07 -3.03 4.88
C PRO A 146 0.06 -2.92 3.36
N LEU A 147 0.80 -3.86 2.78
CA LEU A 147 0.81 -4.02 1.33
C LEU A 147 -0.58 -4.52 0.95
N ASN A 148 -1.30 -3.78 0.10
CA ASN A 148 -2.49 -4.33 -0.52
C ASN A 148 -2.00 -5.44 -1.45
N GLU A 149 -2.30 -6.69 -1.10
CA GLU A 149 -2.05 -7.84 -1.98
C GLU A 149 -2.75 -7.68 -3.33
N ASP A 150 -3.80 -6.84 -3.42
CA ASP A 150 -4.45 -6.45 -4.68
C ASP A 150 -3.49 -5.82 -5.71
N PHE A 151 -2.38 -5.22 -5.27
CA PHE A 151 -1.31 -4.69 -6.14
C PHE A 151 -0.12 -5.65 -6.28
N LEU A 152 -0.05 -6.69 -5.45
CA LEU A 152 0.94 -7.77 -5.53
C LEU A 152 0.42 -8.97 -6.31
N VAL A 153 -0.86 -8.97 -6.70
CA VAL A 153 -1.32 -9.81 -7.81
C VAL A 153 -0.41 -9.46 -8.99
N PRO A 154 0.45 -10.38 -9.44
CA PRO A 154 1.15 -10.15 -10.69
C PRO A 154 0.04 -9.87 -11.70
N SER A 155 0.25 -8.92 -12.60
CA SER A 155 -0.68 -8.54 -13.66
C SER A 155 -1.17 -9.72 -14.54
N SER A 156 -0.73 -10.95 -14.26
CA SER A 156 -1.26 -12.24 -14.75
C SER A 156 -2.57 -12.71 -14.12
N GLN A 157 -3.04 -12.14 -13.01
CA GLN A 157 -4.39 -12.40 -12.48
C GLN A 157 -5.18 -11.11 -12.32
N LEU A 158 -5.30 -10.36 -13.42
CA LEU A 158 -6.55 -9.67 -13.67
C LEU A 158 -7.64 -10.73 -13.56
N VAL A 159 -8.36 -10.73 -12.44
CA VAL A 159 -9.74 -11.18 -12.39
C VAL A 159 -10.35 -10.63 -13.66
N SER A 160 -10.71 -11.52 -14.57
CA SER A 160 -11.45 -11.17 -15.76
C SER A 160 -12.75 -10.56 -15.27
N GLU A 161 -12.75 -9.24 -15.05
CA GLU A 161 -13.96 -8.46 -14.93
C GLU A 161 -14.64 -8.61 -16.28
N ASP A 162 -15.61 -9.53 -16.31
CA ASP A 162 -16.48 -9.77 -17.45
C ASP A 162 -16.97 -8.43 -17.99
N VAL A 163 -16.46 -8.04 -19.15
CA VAL A 163 -16.82 -6.82 -19.88
C VAL A 163 -18.34 -6.76 -20.15
N ALA A 164 -19.04 -7.87 -20.00
CA ALA A 164 -20.50 -7.99 -20.09
C ALA A 164 -21.29 -7.30 -18.96
N ARG A 165 -20.66 -6.85 -17.86
CA ARG A 165 -21.35 -6.13 -16.77
C ARG A 165 -21.16 -4.61 -16.74
N LEU A 166 -20.56 -4.02 -17.76
CA LEU A 166 -20.31 -2.57 -17.80
C LEU A 166 -21.44 -1.71 -18.37
N THR A 167 -22.61 -2.28 -18.71
CA THR A 167 -23.65 -1.52 -19.42
C THR A 167 -24.72 -0.85 -18.57
N VAL A 168 -24.62 -0.82 -17.24
CA VAL A 168 -25.64 -0.08 -16.48
C VAL A 168 -25.11 0.60 -15.22
N ALA A 169 -25.03 1.92 -15.34
CA ALA A 169 -24.99 2.95 -14.30
C ALA A 169 -23.81 2.93 -13.30
N SER A 170 -22.91 3.89 -13.47
CA SER A 170 -22.26 4.55 -12.33
C SER A 170 -22.17 6.05 -12.59
N THR A 171 -22.92 6.79 -11.78
CA THR A 171 -22.81 8.23 -11.58
C THR A 171 -21.50 8.52 -10.83
N SER A 172 -20.93 9.70 -11.13
CA SER A 172 -20.02 10.48 -10.28
C SER A 172 -18.55 10.52 -10.69
N GLY A 173 -18.13 11.72 -11.11
CA GLY A 173 -16.89 12.28 -10.58
C GLY A 173 -15.58 11.96 -11.30
N ARG A 174 -15.55 11.84 -12.63
CA ARG A 174 -14.27 11.93 -13.36
C ARG A 174 -13.78 13.38 -13.28
N LYS A 175 -12.98 13.71 -12.25
CA LYS A 175 -12.10 14.87 -12.27
C LYS A 175 -11.30 14.77 -13.57
N ARG A 176 -11.61 15.65 -14.53
CA ARG A 176 -10.77 15.84 -15.71
C ARG A 176 -9.38 16.17 -15.18
N ALA A 177 -8.40 15.33 -15.52
CA ALA A 177 -7.01 15.74 -15.41
C ALA A 177 -6.87 16.99 -16.27
N VAL A 178 -6.85 18.15 -15.62
CA VAL A 178 -6.42 19.40 -16.24
C VAL A 178 -4.94 19.20 -16.47
N HIS A 179 -4.60 19.01 -17.73
CA HIS A 179 -3.24 18.92 -18.22
C HIS A 179 -2.59 20.31 -18.12
N PRO A 180 -1.50 20.51 -17.35
CA PRO A 180 -0.51 21.51 -17.67
C PRO A 180 0.51 20.85 -18.60
N LEU A 181 0.59 21.34 -19.83
CA LEU A 181 1.73 21.08 -20.71
C LEU A 181 2.99 21.56 -19.97
N ILE A 182 4.00 20.70 -19.89
CA ILE A 182 5.27 20.83 -19.13
C ILE A 182 5.14 20.43 -17.64
N GLY A 183 5.28 19.13 -17.40
CA GLY A 183 5.80 18.57 -16.16
C GLY A 183 6.64 17.37 -16.57
N ASP A 184 7.92 17.36 -16.22
CA ASP A 184 8.86 16.29 -16.58
C ASP A 184 8.30 14.95 -16.09
N VAL A 185 7.84 14.13 -17.04
CA VAL A 185 7.37 12.77 -16.76
C VAL A 185 8.59 11.99 -16.27
N PRO A 186 8.50 11.21 -15.18
CA PRO A 186 9.59 10.35 -14.75
C PRO A 186 10.01 9.46 -15.92
N SER A 187 11.27 9.56 -16.36
CA SER A 187 11.83 8.82 -17.50
C SER A 187 12.09 7.35 -17.18
N THR A 188 11.28 6.73 -16.32
CA THR A 188 11.33 5.29 -16.10
C THR A 188 10.69 4.64 -17.31
N THR A 189 11.53 4.03 -18.15
CA THR A 189 11.08 3.13 -19.21
C THR A 189 10.13 2.12 -18.59
N LYS A 190 8.87 2.15 -19.02
CA LYS A 190 7.86 1.18 -18.61
C LYS A 190 8.43 -0.22 -18.85
N PRO A 191 8.19 -1.20 -17.94
CA PRO A 191 8.70 -2.54 -18.12
C PRO A 191 8.28 -3.12 -19.47
N LEU A 192 9.16 -3.88 -20.11
CA LEU A 192 8.88 -4.52 -21.40
C LEU A 192 7.70 -5.47 -21.24
N LEU A 193 6.65 -5.25 -22.03
CA LEU A 193 5.48 -6.11 -22.03
C LEU A 193 5.81 -7.38 -22.83
N GLU A 194 6.04 -8.50 -22.15
CA GLU A 194 6.19 -9.80 -22.79
C GLU A 194 4.82 -10.50 -22.87
N HIS A 195 4.36 -10.77 -24.10
CA HIS A 195 3.15 -11.55 -24.31
C HIS A 195 3.42 -13.02 -23.97
N THR A 196 2.99 -13.45 -22.78
CA THR A 196 3.10 -14.86 -22.38
C THR A 196 2.12 -15.69 -23.22
N PHE A 197 2.65 -16.46 -24.17
CA PHE A 197 1.85 -17.42 -24.91
C PHE A 197 1.46 -18.60 -24.01
N ARG A 198 0.23 -19.09 -24.18
CA ARG A 198 -0.18 -20.33 -23.51
C ARG A 198 0.73 -21.46 -23.97
N THR A 199 1.24 -22.22 -23.01
CA THR A 199 1.98 -23.44 -23.34
C THR A 199 1.04 -24.40 -24.08
N PRO A 200 1.46 -24.98 -25.22
CA PRO A 200 0.64 -25.95 -25.93
C PRO A 200 0.35 -27.14 -25.02
N GLU A 201 -0.89 -27.61 -25.04
CA GLU A 201 -1.27 -28.80 -24.26
C GLU A 201 -0.43 -30.01 -24.72
N PRO A 202 0.06 -30.83 -23.77
CA PRO A 202 0.85 -32.00 -24.11
C PRO A 202 -0.02 -33.00 -24.87
N ARG A 203 0.44 -33.40 -26.06
CA ARG A 203 -0.23 -34.43 -26.86
C ARG A 203 0.01 -35.80 -26.21
N PRO A 204 -0.96 -36.74 -26.25
CA PRO A 204 -0.73 -38.10 -25.80
C PRO A 204 0.39 -38.76 -26.63
N SER A 205 1.11 -39.70 -26.03
CA SER A 205 2.23 -40.39 -26.70
C SER A 205 1.76 -41.19 -27.92
N ASP A 206 2.52 -41.15 -28.99
CA ASP A 206 2.23 -41.86 -30.25
C ASP A 206 2.02 -43.37 -30.06
N VAL A 207 2.74 -44.00 -29.11
CA VAL A 207 2.62 -45.43 -28.81
C VAL A 207 1.20 -45.78 -28.36
N VAL A 208 0.59 -44.96 -27.51
CA VAL A 208 -0.78 -45.16 -27.04
C VAL A 208 -1.78 -44.97 -28.18
N ALA A 209 -1.53 -44.02 -29.10
CA ALA A 209 -2.39 -43.80 -30.26
C ALA A 209 -2.36 -44.97 -31.25
N PHE A 210 -1.18 -45.53 -31.54
CA PHE A 210 -1.04 -46.66 -32.45
C PHE A 210 -1.60 -47.97 -31.90
N THR A 211 -1.43 -48.24 -30.60
CA THR A 211 -2.01 -49.46 -29.98
C THR A 211 -3.54 -49.42 -29.98
N PHE A 212 -4.15 -48.28 -29.65
CA PHE A 212 -5.60 -48.12 -29.70
C PHE A 212 -6.15 -48.22 -31.12
N THR A 213 -5.44 -47.66 -32.09
CA THR A 213 -5.83 -47.74 -33.50
C THR A 213 -5.79 -49.18 -33.99
N GLY A 214 -4.74 -49.95 -33.68
CA GLY A 214 -4.65 -51.38 -33.99
C GLY A 214 -5.76 -52.20 -33.33
N LEU A 215 -6.06 -51.92 -32.05
CA LEU A 215 -7.14 -52.58 -31.31
C LEU A 215 -8.51 -52.28 -31.92
N CYS A 216 -8.74 -51.04 -32.39
CA CYS A 216 -9.96 -50.63 -33.06
C CYS A 216 -10.15 -51.32 -34.43
N CYS A 217 -9.06 -51.57 -35.17
CA CYS A 217 -9.11 -52.28 -36.46
C CYS A 217 -9.24 -53.82 -36.32
N ALA A 218 -8.88 -54.39 -35.16
CA ALA A 218 -8.94 -55.83 -34.91
C ALA A 218 -10.31 -56.50 -35.19
N PRO A 219 -11.47 -55.99 -34.71
CA PRO A 219 -12.76 -56.61 -34.98
C PRO A 219 -13.11 -56.63 -36.47
N LEU A 220 -12.72 -55.60 -37.22
CA LEU A 220 -12.92 -55.56 -38.67
C LEU A 220 -12.07 -56.61 -39.38
N LEU A 221 -10.79 -56.73 -39.01
CA LEU A 221 -9.91 -57.76 -39.59
C LEU A 221 -10.38 -59.19 -39.28
N ILE A 222 -10.84 -59.44 -38.06
CA ILE A 222 -11.43 -60.73 -37.66
C ILE A 222 -12.67 -61.04 -38.51
N LEU A 223 -13.54 -60.05 -38.74
CA LEU A 223 -14.73 -60.20 -39.57
C LEU A 223 -14.37 -60.55 -41.02
N ILE A 224 -13.41 -59.83 -41.63
CA ILE A 224 -12.96 -60.11 -43.00
C ILE A 224 -12.37 -61.52 -43.11
N PHE A 225 -11.56 -61.93 -42.13
CA PHE A 225 -10.96 -63.26 -42.12
C PHE A 225 -12.00 -64.37 -41.97
N ALA A 226 -12.95 -64.20 -41.05
CA ALA A 226 -14.03 -65.17 -40.83
C ALA A 226 -14.91 -65.32 -42.09
N VAL A 227 -15.27 -64.21 -42.72
CA VAL A 227 -16.04 -64.20 -43.97
C VAL A 227 -15.26 -64.90 -45.08
N GLY A 228 -13.97 -64.58 -45.25
CA GLY A 228 -13.10 -65.23 -46.26
C GLY A 228 -12.94 -66.74 -46.05
N LEU A 229 -12.87 -67.20 -44.80
CA LEU A 229 -12.81 -68.62 -44.47
C LEU A 229 -14.13 -69.32 -44.82
N VAL A 230 -15.27 -68.73 -44.45
CA VAL A 230 -16.60 -69.28 -44.78
C VAL A 230 -16.82 -69.38 -46.29
N PHE A 231 -16.43 -68.35 -47.05
CA PHE A 231 -16.49 -68.40 -48.51
C PHE A 231 -15.59 -69.47 -49.12
N ASN A 232 -14.34 -69.60 -48.66
CA ASN A 232 -13.43 -70.66 -49.13
C ASN A 232 -13.91 -72.07 -48.77
N ALA A 233 -14.41 -72.27 -47.55
CA ALA A 233 -14.95 -73.56 -47.12
C ALA A 233 -16.19 -73.94 -47.94
N SER A 234 -17.06 -72.98 -48.25
CA SER A 234 -18.24 -73.18 -49.10
C SER A 234 -17.87 -73.51 -50.55
N TYR A 235 -16.76 -72.93 -51.05
CA TYR A 235 -16.20 -73.22 -52.37
C TYR A 235 -15.59 -74.63 -52.45
N ILE A 236 -14.83 -75.04 -51.43
CA ILE A 236 -14.17 -76.35 -51.37
C ILE A 236 -15.18 -77.50 -51.15
N LEU A 237 -16.22 -77.27 -50.34
CA LEU A 237 -17.29 -78.25 -50.10
C LEU A 237 -18.31 -78.34 -51.24
N GLY A 238 -18.16 -77.55 -52.31
CA GLY A 238 -19.06 -77.58 -53.47
C GLY A 238 -20.51 -77.23 -53.13
N LEU A 239 -20.76 -76.53 -52.02
CA LEU A 239 -22.11 -76.18 -51.56
C LEU A 239 -22.80 -75.14 -52.46
N TRP A 240 -22.07 -74.55 -53.40
CA TRP A 240 -22.60 -73.72 -54.49
C TRP A 240 -23.06 -74.52 -55.72
N ALA A 241 -22.83 -75.84 -55.78
CA ALA A 241 -23.20 -76.69 -56.92
C ALA A 241 -24.53 -77.44 -56.72
N TYR A 242 -25.20 -77.24 -55.58
CA TYR A 242 -26.51 -77.84 -55.29
C TYR A 242 -27.53 -76.78 -54.87
N ASN A 243 -27.86 -75.89 -55.81
CA ASN A 243 -29.20 -75.31 -55.93
C ASN A 243 -29.41 -74.87 -57.38
#